data_AF-A0AA36HCS8-F1
#
_entry.id   AF-A0AA36HCS8-F1
#
_cell.length_a   1.000
_cell.length_b   1.000
_cell.length_c   1.000
_cell.angle_alpha   90.00
_cell.angle_beta   90.00
_cell.angle_gamma   90.00
#
_symmetry.space_group_name_H-M   'P 1'
#
loop_
_entity.id
_entity.type
_entity.pdbx_description
1 polymer ?
#
loop_
_entity_poly.entity_id
_entity_poly.type
_entity_poly.pdbx_seq_one_letter_code
_entity_poly.pdbx_strand_id
1 'polypeptide(L)'
;MKRLTRIGLGLLLFSTIIFAQKAFNAEECGKTKGCYIPQPGLAFSYQVVSDTHIEVEMSADVESTNHFMAVAFGSGAPDTPTIECSAVNGLPPTINAPSAKDWLSTSTQREFYFSNITTSFNNGTLYCRTKVLVKGHDDPNFLSYDPSAQYTITITEGPIEQGERIVEKRFTSSPLALNAPVLNPPPSKQYSLDVTTRRRLVKAHAILMVLAWFFFIPTAFLFARFLKAAFRGVKPCGVALWFQVHRVSNLIGIAMMVASFVCILVCKDWRWTGPGSSSKYWTQIHTLLGLISLILAWLQPFGSLLRCAPVHPLRRMFNWSHRLIGVVAFALATAATAITALQFKIWQQHELQLVLVLSPSVILITLVVLFIFLNSTVDRHDHDKGNGDPLKSIRLSLVFFALGLLLTVSIWMTVLLADGYKNVP
;
A
#
# COMPACT_ATOMS: atom_id res chain seq x y z
N MET A 1 -24.77 -47.31 -72.68
CA MET A 1 -24.22 -45.97 -73.00
C MET A 1 -24.75 -45.00 -71.95
N LYS A 2 -23.87 -44.38 -71.15
CA LYS A 2 -23.97 -43.12 -70.37
C LYS A 2 -25.39 -42.64 -69.96
N ARG A 3 -25.71 -42.37 -68.69
CA ARG A 3 -25.13 -41.29 -67.85
C ARG A 3 -25.68 -41.37 -66.42
N LEU A 4 -24.80 -41.30 -65.41
CA LEU A 4 -25.16 -40.95 -64.03
C LEU A 4 -25.53 -39.47 -63.95
N THR A 5 -26.64 -39.15 -63.29
CA THR A 5 -26.99 -37.78 -62.86
C THR A 5 -26.75 -37.67 -61.35
N ARG A 6 -25.81 -36.79 -60.98
CA ARG A 6 -25.46 -36.44 -59.59
C ARG A 6 -26.57 -35.59 -58.98
N ILE A 7 -27.02 -35.97 -57.78
CA ILE A 7 -27.87 -35.14 -56.91
C ILE A 7 -26.93 -34.20 -56.13
N GLY A 8 -27.04 -32.90 -56.39
CA GLY A 8 -26.34 -31.86 -55.64
C GLY A 8 -27.22 -31.36 -54.49
N LEU A 9 -26.74 -31.54 -53.26
CA LEU A 9 -27.32 -31.01 -52.04
C LEU A 9 -26.93 -29.52 -51.93
N GLY A 10 -27.88 -28.61 -52.13
CA GLY A 10 -27.67 -27.18 -51.95
C GLY A 10 -27.63 -26.81 -50.47
N LEU A 11 -26.46 -26.42 -49.96
CA LEU A 11 -26.35 -25.70 -48.68
C LEU A 11 -26.76 -24.23 -48.89
N LEU A 12 -27.86 -23.83 -48.27
CA LEU A 12 -28.20 -22.42 -48.07
C LEU A 12 -27.29 -21.84 -46.99
N LEU A 13 -26.26 -21.10 -47.39
CA LEU A 13 -25.48 -20.25 -46.49
C LEU A 13 -26.29 -18.99 -46.18
N PHE A 14 -26.94 -18.98 -45.02
CA PHE A 14 -27.41 -17.74 -44.40
C PHE A 14 -26.17 -16.91 -44.04
N SER A 15 -25.87 -15.89 -44.84
CA SER A 15 -24.94 -14.83 -44.49
C SER A 15 -25.59 -13.99 -43.39
N THR A 16 -25.34 -14.34 -42.12
CA THR A 16 -25.56 -13.40 -41.02
C THR A 16 -24.57 -12.26 -41.19
N ILE A 17 -25.08 -11.10 -41.61
CA ILE A 17 -24.34 -9.84 -41.49
C ILE A 17 -24.18 -9.61 -39.99
N ILE A 18 -23.01 -9.94 -39.46
CA ILE A 18 -22.61 -9.57 -38.10
C ILE A 18 -22.46 -8.05 -38.12
N PHE A 19 -23.49 -7.33 -37.66
CA PHE A 19 -23.31 -5.96 -37.22
C PHE A 19 -22.29 -6.01 -36.08
N ALA A 20 -21.10 -5.47 -36.31
CA ALA A 20 -20.07 -5.41 -35.28
C ALA A 20 -20.62 -4.58 -34.09
N GLN A 21 -21.01 -5.28 -33.04
CA GLN A 21 -21.54 -4.67 -31.83
C GLN A 21 -20.39 -3.95 -31.13
N LYS A 22 -20.44 -2.61 -31.06
CA LYS A 22 -19.43 -1.83 -30.36
C LYS A 22 -19.59 -2.07 -28.86
N ALA A 23 -18.60 -2.73 -28.28
CA ALA A 23 -18.52 -3.06 -26.86
C ALA A 23 -17.14 -2.64 -26.34
N PHE A 24 -17.03 -2.49 -25.02
CA PHE A 24 -15.76 -2.16 -24.38
C PHE A 24 -14.71 -3.23 -24.70
N ASN A 25 -13.62 -2.81 -25.36
CA ASN A 25 -12.54 -3.74 -25.70
C ASN A 25 -11.52 -3.84 -24.55
N ALA A 26 -11.67 -4.84 -23.69
CA ALA A 26 -10.74 -5.06 -22.58
C ALA A 26 -9.38 -5.63 -23.00
N GLU A 27 -9.26 -6.22 -24.20
CA GLU A 27 -8.01 -6.87 -24.67
C GLU A 27 -6.88 -5.87 -24.99
N GLU A 28 -7.27 -4.62 -25.24
CA GLU A 28 -6.42 -3.46 -25.51
C GLU A 28 -5.87 -2.82 -24.23
N CYS A 29 -6.43 -3.17 -23.07
CA CYS A 29 -5.99 -2.64 -21.78
C CYS A 29 -4.53 -3.02 -21.49
N GLY A 30 -3.73 -2.01 -21.17
CA GLY A 30 -2.29 -2.17 -20.93
C GLY A 30 -1.45 -2.37 -22.18
N LYS A 31 -2.06 -2.38 -23.38
CA LYS A 31 -1.37 -2.42 -24.67
C LYS A 31 -1.46 -1.08 -25.38
N THR A 32 -2.68 -0.63 -25.68
CA THR A 32 -2.96 0.58 -26.45
C THR A 32 -3.69 1.66 -25.64
N LYS A 33 -4.35 1.27 -24.55
CA LYS A 33 -5.07 2.18 -23.64
C LYS A 33 -4.91 1.78 -22.17
N GLY A 34 -4.99 2.77 -21.28
CA GLY A 34 -5.06 2.56 -19.85
C GLY A 34 -6.49 2.24 -19.44
N CYS A 35 -6.69 1.29 -18.51
CA CYS A 35 -8.02 0.88 -18.08
C CYS A 35 -8.16 0.91 -16.56
N TYR A 36 -9.36 1.24 -16.11
CA TYR A 36 -9.81 1.13 -14.74
C TYR A 36 -11.14 0.39 -14.70
N ILE A 37 -11.11 -0.82 -14.13
CA ILE A 37 -12.25 -1.74 -14.07
C ILE A 37 -12.43 -2.11 -12.60
N PRO A 38 -13.25 -1.36 -11.83
CA PRO A 38 -13.43 -1.59 -10.40
C PRO A 38 -14.21 -2.88 -10.10
N GLN A 39 -15.16 -3.26 -10.96
CA GLN A 39 -16.01 -4.45 -10.81
C GLN A 39 -16.42 -4.99 -12.20
N PRO A 40 -16.83 -6.27 -12.30
CA PRO A 40 -17.43 -6.80 -13.53
C PRO A 40 -18.62 -5.94 -13.97
N GLY A 41 -18.73 -5.66 -15.26
CA GLY A 41 -19.80 -4.83 -15.83
C GLY A 41 -19.57 -3.33 -15.73
N LEU A 42 -18.52 -2.85 -15.05
CA LEU A 42 -18.18 -1.42 -14.98
C LEU A 42 -16.73 -1.19 -15.42
N ALA A 43 -16.53 -0.48 -16.52
CA ALA A 43 -15.23 -0.29 -17.11
C ALA A 43 -15.04 1.14 -17.65
N PHE A 44 -13.87 1.70 -17.39
CA PHE A 44 -13.40 2.93 -17.99
C PHE A 44 -12.03 2.69 -18.62
N SER A 45 -11.77 3.32 -19.75
CA SER A 45 -10.44 3.39 -20.34
C SER A 45 -10.15 4.76 -20.93
N TYR A 46 -8.87 5.07 -21.00
CA TYR A 46 -8.35 6.32 -21.54
C TYR A 46 -7.13 6.02 -22.42
N GLN A 47 -6.95 6.84 -23.44
CA GLN A 47 -5.80 6.83 -24.32
C GLN A 47 -5.50 8.27 -24.68
N VAL A 48 -4.36 8.80 -24.24
CA VAL A 48 -3.93 10.13 -24.71
C VAL A 48 -3.55 9.98 -26.19
N VAL A 49 -4.29 10.67 -27.06
CA VAL A 49 -4.08 10.66 -28.51
C VAL A 49 -3.08 11.74 -28.91
N SER A 50 -3.10 12.87 -28.20
CA SER A 50 -2.13 13.97 -28.32
C SER A 50 -2.16 14.82 -27.05
N ASP A 51 -1.25 15.78 -26.92
CA ASP A 51 -1.23 16.74 -25.80
C ASP A 51 -2.50 17.61 -25.70
N THR A 52 -3.36 17.56 -26.72
CA THR A 52 -4.62 18.30 -26.78
C THR A 52 -5.85 17.41 -26.72
N HIS A 53 -5.70 16.08 -26.88
CA HIS A 53 -6.83 15.17 -26.98
C HIS A 53 -6.61 13.87 -26.22
N ILE A 54 -7.58 13.50 -25.40
CA ILE A 54 -7.66 12.20 -24.74
C ILE A 54 -8.88 11.47 -25.25
N GLU A 55 -8.69 10.27 -25.76
CA GLU A 55 -9.79 9.37 -26.10
C GLU A 55 -10.20 8.61 -24.85
N VAL A 56 -11.50 8.65 -24.55
CA VAL A 56 -12.10 7.96 -23.40
C VAL A 56 -13.18 7.01 -23.87
N GLU A 57 -13.28 5.89 -23.18
CA GLU A 57 -14.28 4.85 -23.43
C GLU A 57 -14.80 4.33 -22.09
N MET A 58 -16.11 4.29 -21.93
CA MET A 58 -16.78 3.90 -20.69
C MET A 58 -17.95 2.97 -20.96
N SER A 59 -18.14 2.01 -20.06
CA SER A 59 -19.14 0.96 -20.16
C SER A 59 -19.68 0.61 -18.78
N ALA A 60 -21.00 0.53 -18.63
CA ALA A 60 -21.67 0.13 -17.40
C ALA A 60 -22.85 -0.81 -17.72
N ASP A 61 -22.95 -1.92 -17.00
CA ASP A 61 -24.12 -2.79 -17.01
C ASP A 61 -25.19 -2.19 -16.08
N VAL A 62 -26.34 -1.84 -16.65
CA VAL A 62 -27.41 -1.06 -16.03
C VAL A 62 -28.77 -1.72 -16.28
N GLU A 63 -29.63 -1.68 -15.26
CA GLU A 63 -30.95 -2.34 -15.30
C GLU A 63 -32.02 -1.49 -16.01
N SER A 64 -31.77 -0.18 -16.19
CA SER A 64 -32.74 0.76 -16.75
C SER A 64 -32.11 1.77 -17.72
N THR A 65 -32.96 2.38 -18.54
CA THR A 65 -32.60 3.46 -19.48
C THR A 65 -32.59 4.86 -18.83
N ASN A 66 -32.59 4.92 -17.49
CA ASN A 66 -32.50 6.13 -16.67
C ASN A 66 -31.31 5.99 -15.72
N HIS A 67 -30.11 6.00 -16.29
CA HIS A 67 -28.88 5.74 -15.54
C HIS A 67 -27.75 6.63 -16.07
N PHE A 68 -26.87 7.07 -15.19
CA PHE A 68 -25.66 7.81 -15.58
C PHE A 68 -24.41 7.13 -15.04
N MET A 69 -23.33 7.27 -15.78
CA MET A 69 -21.97 6.98 -15.36
C MET A 69 -21.13 8.23 -15.63
N ALA A 70 -20.54 8.79 -14.58
CA ALA A 70 -19.65 9.95 -14.69
C ALA A 70 -18.24 9.61 -14.24
N VAL A 71 -17.25 10.16 -14.94
CA VAL A 71 -15.84 9.94 -14.68
C VAL A 71 -15.13 11.26 -14.47
N ALA A 72 -14.54 11.42 -13.29
CA ALA A 72 -13.64 12.52 -12.96
C ALA A 72 -12.19 12.07 -13.11
N PHE A 73 -11.37 12.87 -13.78
CA PHE A 73 -9.94 12.61 -13.97
C PHE A 73 -9.16 13.85 -13.57
N GLY A 74 -8.85 13.93 -12.28
CA GLY A 74 -8.24 15.10 -11.65
C GLY A 74 -6.91 14.80 -10.97
N SER A 75 -6.09 15.84 -10.84
CA SER A 75 -4.79 15.85 -10.17
C SER A 75 -4.86 16.38 -8.71
N GLY A 76 -6.02 16.27 -8.06
CA GLY A 76 -6.21 16.67 -6.66
C GLY A 76 -6.79 18.07 -6.42
N ALA A 77 -7.34 18.73 -7.46
CA ALA A 77 -8.13 19.95 -7.31
C ALA A 77 -9.56 19.65 -6.78
N PRO A 78 -10.22 20.57 -6.05
CA PRO A 78 -11.56 20.36 -5.51
C PRO A 78 -12.68 20.34 -6.57
N ASP A 79 -12.51 21.06 -7.68
CA ASP A 79 -13.47 21.14 -8.78
C ASP A 79 -12.93 20.40 -10.01
N THR A 80 -12.97 19.07 -9.97
CA THR A 80 -12.56 18.25 -11.12
C THR A 80 -13.71 18.08 -12.09
N PRO A 81 -13.55 18.49 -13.36
CA PRO A 81 -14.58 18.33 -14.38
C PRO A 81 -14.85 16.84 -14.61
N THR A 82 -16.12 16.48 -14.78
CA THR A 82 -16.52 15.09 -15.01
C THR A 82 -17.01 14.90 -16.43
N ILE A 83 -16.76 13.74 -17.02
CA ILE A 83 -17.41 13.33 -18.27
C ILE A 83 -18.48 12.34 -17.89
N GLU A 84 -19.72 12.66 -18.21
CA GLU A 84 -20.89 11.84 -17.97
C GLU A 84 -21.35 11.17 -19.26
N CYS A 85 -21.61 9.87 -19.19
CA CYS A 85 -22.40 9.11 -20.16
C CYS A 85 -23.74 8.78 -19.50
N SER A 86 -24.85 9.21 -20.11
CA SER A 86 -26.19 9.03 -19.54
C SER A 86 -27.20 8.57 -20.59
N ALA A 87 -28.05 7.64 -20.21
CA ALA A 87 -29.29 7.32 -20.93
C ALA A 87 -30.47 7.86 -20.13
N VAL A 88 -31.41 8.52 -20.80
CA VAL A 88 -32.60 9.13 -20.19
C VAL A 88 -33.83 8.83 -21.04
N ASN A 89 -34.91 8.39 -20.42
CA ASN A 89 -36.24 8.20 -21.02
C ASN A 89 -36.23 7.33 -22.29
N GLY A 90 -35.35 6.32 -22.35
CA GLY A 90 -35.25 5.43 -23.51
C GLY A 90 -34.66 6.07 -24.77
N LEU A 91 -34.12 7.28 -24.67
CA LEU A 91 -33.37 7.93 -25.74
C LEU A 91 -31.96 7.32 -25.85
N PRO A 92 -31.31 7.43 -27.03
CA PRO A 92 -29.92 7.02 -27.19
C PRO A 92 -29.01 7.69 -26.15
N PRO A 93 -28.00 7.00 -25.61
CA PRO A 93 -27.12 7.61 -24.62
C PRO A 93 -26.38 8.81 -25.18
N THR A 94 -26.10 9.78 -24.30
CA THR A 94 -25.41 11.02 -24.62
C THR A 94 -24.23 11.24 -23.69
N ILE A 95 -23.26 12.03 -24.16
CA ILE A 95 -22.10 12.44 -23.37
C ILE A 95 -22.25 13.91 -22.99
N ASN A 96 -22.05 14.20 -21.70
CA ASN A 96 -22.18 15.52 -21.10
C ASN A 96 -20.93 15.82 -20.23
N ALA A 97 -20.65 17.10 -19.99
CA ALA A 97 -19.71 17.53 -18.94
C ALA A 97 -20.37 18.61 -18.08
N PRO A 98 -20.26 18.58 -16.74
CA PRO A 98 -20.72 19.67 -15.90
C PRO A 98 -19.64 20.77 -15.86
N SER A 99 -20.01 21.98 -16.26
CA SER A 99 -19.38 23.20 -15.79
C SER A 99 -20.10 23.63 -14.52
N ALA A 100 -19.36 24.15 -13.53
CA ALA A 100 -19.77 24.35 -12.15
C ALA A 100 -21.04 25.21 -11.89
N LYS A 101 -21.77 25.70 -12.91
CA LYS A 101 -23.06 26.39 -12.72
C LYS A 101 -24.15 26.16 -13.79
N ASP A 102 -23.86 25.62 -14.97
CA ASP A 102 -24.88 25.36 -16.00
C ASP A 102 -24.55 24.08 -16.76
N TRP A 103 -25.51 23.15 -16.81
CA TRP A 103 -25.41 21.96 -17.65
C TRP A 103 -25.42 22.41 -19.11
N LEU A 104 -24.40 22.00 -19.89
CA LEU A 104 -24.25 22.30 -21.31
C LEU A 104 -25.49 21.79 -22.09
N SER A 105 -26.49 22.64 -22.25
CA SER A 105 -27.82 22.29 -22.77
C SER A 105 -27.98 22.52 -24.27
N THR A 106 -26.93 22.99 -24.96
CA THR A 106 -26.97 23.24 -26.41
C THR A 106 -26.08 22.27 -27.18
N SER A 107 -26.63 21.67 -28.23
CA SER A 107 -25.91 20.75 -29.13
C SER A 107 -24.65 21.37 -29.73
N THR A 108 -24.67 22.68 -29.97
CA THR A 108 -23.58 23.50 -30.51
C THR A 108 -22.39 23.66 -29.57
N GLN A 109 -22.55 23.51 -28.25
CA GLN A 109 -21.43 23.64 -27.31
C GLN A 109 -20.69 22.32 -27.03
N ARG A 110 -21.36 21.17 -27.22
CA ARG A 110 -20.75 19.84 -27.04
C ARG A 110 -19.65 19.55 -28.06
N GLU A 111 -19.82 20.03 -29.29
CA GLU A 111 -18.86 19.86 -30.38
C GLU A 111 -17.51 20.56 -30.12
N PHE A 112 -17.47 21.57 -29.22
CA PHE A 112 -16.20 22.22 -28.86
C PHE A 112 -15.30 21.32 -28.00
N TYR A 113 -15.87 20.45 -27.17
CA TYR A 113 -15.12 19.65 -26.19
C TYR A 113 -15.05 18.17 -26.54
N PHE A 114 -16.00 17.66 -27.32
CA PHE A 114 -16.13 16.25 -27.66
C PHE A 114 -16.19 16.05 -29.18
N SER A 115 -15.38 15.12 -29.68
CA SER A 115 -15.37 14.69 -31.09
C SER A 115 -15.38 13.17 -31.20
N ASN A 116 -15.76 12.63 -32.36
CA ASN A 116 -15.86 11.18 -32.59
C ASN A 116 -16.72 10.43 -31.55
N ILE A 117 -17.84 11.04 -31.16
CA ILE A 117 -18.78 10.47 -30.19
C ILE A 117 -19.41 9.20 -30.77
N THR A 118 -19.33 8.12 -30.00
CA THR A 118 -20.00 6.86 -30.26
C THR A 118 -20.74 6.46 -28.99
N THR A 119 -22.04 6.21 -29.07
CA THR A 119 -22.83 5.76 -27.93
C THR A 119 -23.72 4.58 -28.31
N SER A 120 -24.01 3.70 -27.36
CA SER A 120 -24.96 2.60 -27.54
C SER A 120 -25.52 2.12 -26.21
N PHE A 121 -26.76 1.64 -26.23
CA PHE A 121 -27.40 0.95 -25.11
C PHE A 121 -27.93 -0.39 -25.62
N ASN A 122 -27.24 -1.49 -25.34
CA ASN A 122 -27.59 -2.80 -25.87
C ASN A 122 -27.47 -3.87 -24.78
N ASN A 123 -28.46 -4.74 -24.65
CA ASN A 123 -28.48 -5.86 -23.70
C ASN A 123 -28.18 -5.46 -22.24
N GLY A 124 -28.66 -4.29 -21.82
CA GLY A 124 -28.40 -3.76 -20.47
C GLY A 124 -27.02 -3.11 -20.31
N THR A 125 -26.21 -2.96 -21.36
CA THR A 125 -24.92 -2.27 -21.27
C THR A 125 -25.01 -0.86 -21.87
N LEU A 126 -24.76 0.15 -21.03
CA LEU A 126 -24.57 1.55 -21.40
C LEU A 126 -23.11 1.76 -21.84
N TYR A 127 -22.90 2.20 -23.07
CA TYR A 127 -21.56 2.40 -23.64
C TYR A 127 -21.41 3.77 -24.29
N CYS A 128 -20.29 4.44 -24.01
CA CYS A 128 -19.90 5.70 -24.59
C CYS A 128 -18.40 5.74 -24.91
N ARG A 129 -18.03 6.27 -26.07
CA ARG A 129 -16.65 6.53 -26.50
C ARG A 129 -16.56 7.90 -27.17
N THR A 130 -15.54 8.68 -26.83
CA THR A 130 -15.35 10.03 -27.39
C THR A 130 -13.90 10.49 -27.28
N LYS A 131 -13.51 11.44 -28.12
CA LYS A 131 -12.26 12.21 -28.00
C LYS A 131 -12.56 13.54 -27.32
N VAL A 132 -11.87 13.78 -26.22
CA VAL A 132 -12.04 14.94 -25.33
C VAL A 132 -10.92 15.93 -25.58
N LEU A 133 -11.24 17.20 -25.78
CA LEU A 133 -10.28 18.29 -25.87
C LEU A 133 -9.77 18.67 -24.46
N VAL A 134 -8.46 18.68 -24.24
CA VAL A 134 -7.79 18.91 -22.94
C VAL A 134 -6.79 20.08 -22.95
N LYS A 135 -6.88 20.97 -23.95
CA LYS A 135 -5.98 22.12 -24.13
C LYS A 135 -6.45 23.32 -23.30
N GLY A 136 -5.76 23.62 -22.21
CA GLY A 136 -5.99 24.82 -21.40
C GLY A 136 -5.42 26.09 -22.05
N HIS A 137 -6.15 26.69 -23.00
CA HIS A 137 -5.83 28.07 -23.41
C HIS A 137 -7.03 29.04 -23.42
N ASP A 138 -8.28 28.56 -23.53
CA ASP A 138 -9.45 29.47 -23.57
C ASP A 138 -10.50 29.24 -22.47
N ASP A 139 -10.43 28.12 -21.71
CA ASP A 139 -11.20 27.94 -20.47
C ASP A 139 -10.35 27.21 -19.40
N PRO A 140 -9.82 27.90 -18.38
CA PRO A 140 -9.00 27.30 -17.33
C PRO A 140 -9.76 26.31 -16.43
N ASN A 141 -11.08 26.19 -16.56
CA ASN A 141 -11.92 25.34 -15.71
C ASN A 141 -12.37 24.02 -16.37
N PHE A 142 -12.08 23.76 -17.66
CA PHE A 142 -12.68 22.58 -18.33
C PHE A 142 -11.93 21.27 -18.18
N LEU A 143 -10.60 21.21 -18.37
CA LEU A 143 -9.69 20.07 -18.10
C LEU A 143 -8.32 20.36 -18.73
N SER A 144 -7.27 20.42 -17.90
CA SER A 144 -5.88 20.60 -18.37
C SER A 144 -5.10 19.30 -18.22
N TYR A 145 -4.65 18.74 -19.35
CA TYR A 145 -3.74 17.60 -19.33
C TYR A 145 -2.30 18.07 -19.07
N ASP A 146 -1.76 17.63 -17.95
CA ASP A 146 -0.37 17.78 -17.54
C ASP A 146 0.28 16.38 -17.57
N PRO A 147 1.17 16.10 -18.54
CA PRO A 147 1.84 14.81 -18.65
C PRO A 147 2.74 14.48 -17.45
N SER A 148 3.09 15.47 -16.62
CA SER A 148 3.91 15.30 -15.42
C SER A 148 3.09 15.06 -14.14
N ALA A 149 1.77 15.27 -14.19
CA ALA A 149 0.88 15.10 -13.05
C ALA A 149 0.48 13.64 -12.80
N GLN A 150 0.14 13.33 -11.55
CA GLN A 150 -0.56 12.09 -11.20
C GLN A 150 -2.05 12.35 -11.14
N TYR A 151 -2.81 11.51 -11.82
CA TYR A 151 -4.26 11.58 -11.90
C TYR A 151 -4.91 10.49 -11.07
N THR A 152 -6.03 10.80 -10.45
CA THR A 152 -6.96 9.80 -9.91
C THR A 152 -8.18 9.73 -10.80
N ILE A 153 -8.60 8.52 -11.16
CA ILE A 153 -9.84 8.27 -11.87
C ILE A 153 -10.91 7.96 -10.83
N THR A 154 -11.96 8.77 -10.79
CA THR A 154 -13.14 8.51 -9.96
C THR A 154 -14.33 8.24 -10.86
N ILE A 155 -14.92 7.05 -10.75
CA ILE A 155 -16.17 6.68 -11.40
C ILE A 155 -17.30 6.84 -10.40
N THR A 156 -18.38 7.51 -10.80
CA THR A 156 -19.65 7.57 -10.06
C THR A 156 -20.78 7.10 -10.96
N GLU A 157 -21.64 6.23 -10.46
CA GLU A 157 -22.82 5.73 -11.18
C GLU A 157 -24.06 5.75 -10.30
N GLY A 158 -25.22 5.79 -10.95
CA GLY A 158 -26.51 5.66 -10.28
C GLY A 158 -27.71 6.04 -11.15
N PRO A 159 -28.93 5.93 -10.61
CA PRO A 159 -30.15 6.21 -11.35
C PRO A 159 -30.37 7.72 -11.58
N ILE A 160 -31.17 8.01 -12.61
CA ILE A 160 -31.67 9.36 -12.88
C ILE A 160 -33.15 9.40 -12.52
N GLU A 161 -33.49 10.12 -11.46
CA GLU A 161 -34.86 10.23 -10.94
C GLU A 161 -35.32 11.69 -11.05
N GLN A 162 -36.44 11.94 -11.72
CA GLN A 162 -37.00 13.29 -11.90
C GLN A 162 -36.02 14.32 -12.49
N GLY A 163 -35.02 13.86 -13.26
CA GLY A 163 -33.96 14.70 -13.83
C GLY A 163 -32.75 14.92 -12.91
N GLU A 164 -32.80 14.45 -11.67
CA GLU A 164 -31.69 14.45 -10.74
C GLU A 164 -30.87 13.16 -10.82
N ARG A 165 -29.55 13.29 -10.65
CA ARG A 165 -28.57 12.21 -10.70
C ARG A 165 -28.25 11.76 -9.29
N ILE A 166 -28.71 10.59 -8.89
CA ILE A 166 -28.49 10.05 -7.55
C ILE A 166 -27.22 9.20 -7.60
N VAL A 167 -26.17 9.63 -6.92
CA VAL A 167 -24.90 8.86 -6.85
C VAL A 167 -25.09 7.69 -5.90
N GLU A 168 -25.15 6.47 -6.43
CA GLU A 168 -25.29 5.25 -5.64
C GLU A 168 -23.93 4.62 -5.34
N LYS A 169 -23.05 4.55 -6.36
CA LYS A 169 -21.74 3.91 -6.26
C LYS A 169 -20.63 4.87 -6.68
N ARG A 170 -19.50 4.78 -5.97
CA ARG A 170 -18.30 5.58 -6.21
C ARG A 170 -17.05 4.73 -6.08
N PHE A 171 -16.20 4.77 -7.10
CA PHE A 171 -14.94 4.04 -7.16
C PHE A 171 -13.80 4.99 -7.53
N THR A 172 -12.69 4.93 -6.79
CA THR A 172 -11.52 5.79 -7.04
C THR A 172 -10.27 4.95 -7.22
N SER A 173 -9.52 5.20 -8.30
CA SER A 173 -8.26 4.53 -8.60
C SER A 173 -7.13 5.01 -7.70
N SER A 174 -6.06 4.21 -7.62
CA SER A 174 -4.76 4.75 -7.18
C SER A 174 -4.26 5.81 -8.18
N PRO A 175 -3.42 6.76 -7.75
CA PRO A 175 -2.84 7.75 -8.65
C PRO A 175 -2.06 7.08 -9.78
N LEU A 176 -2.29 7.55 -11.02
CA LEU A 176 -1.71 7.01 -12.24
C LEU A 176 -1.29 8.13 -13.20
N ALA A 177 -0.39 7.82 -14.12
CA ALA A 177 -0.04 8.71 -15.22
C ALA A 177 -0.87 8.35 -16.45
N LEU A 178 -1.44 9.33 -17.16
CA LEU A 178 -2.38 9.11 -18.27
C LEU A 178 -1.71 8.75 -19.62
N ASN A 179 -0.38 8.59 -19.64
CA ASN A 179 0.47 8.59 -20.84
C ASN A 179 -0.11 7.92 -22.11
N ALA A 180 0.01 8.63 -23.23
CA ALA A 180 -0.22 8.20 -24.61
C ALA A 180 0.51 6.89 -24.94
N PRO A 181 0.12 6.13 -25.98
CA PRO A 181 0.99 5.05 -26.48
C PRO A 181 2.25 5.70 -27.03
N VAL A 182 3.27 5.80 -26.18
CA VAL A 182 4.52 6.42 -26.54
C VAL A 182 5.31 5.42 -27.38
N LEU A 183 5.42 5.70 -28.68
CA LEU A 183 6.52 5.21 -29.48
C LEU A 183 7.78 5.83 -28.84
N ASN A 184 8.46 5.07 -27.99
CA ASN A 184 9.60 5.45 -27.15
C ASN A 184 9.23 6.18 -25.84
N PRO A 185 8.88 5.44 -24.77
CA PRO A 185 8.62 6.04 -23.47
C PRO A 185 9.78 6.97 -23.05
N PRO A 186 9.54 8.21 -22.57
CA PRO A 186 10.53 8.84 -21.70
C PRO A 186 10.74 7.84 -20.55
N PRO A 187 11.96 7.64 -20.06
CA PRO A 187 12.22 6.55 -19.13
C PRO A 187 11.34 6.75 -17.89
N SER A 188 10.21 6.01 -17.83
CA SER A 188 9.71 5.49 -16.56
C SER A 188 10.96 5.00 -15.85
N LYS A 189 11.20 5.37 -14.57
CA LYS A 189 12.37 4.84 -13.85
C LYS A 189 12.34 3.34 -14.06
N GLN A 190 13.15 2.85 -15.01
CA GLN A 190 12.91 1.53 -15.57
C GLN A 190 13.45 0.65 -14.49
N TYR A 191 12.51 0.01 -13.78
CA TYR A 191 12.91 -0.92 -12.76
C TYR A 191 13.31 -2.21 -13.45
N SER A 192 14.45 -2.76 -13.06
CA SER A 192 14.95 -4.01 -13.67
C SER A 192 14.01 -5.18 -13.42
N LEU A 193 13.26 -5.09 -12.32
CA LEU A 193 12.29 -6.08 -11.87
C LEU A 193 10.85 -5.67 -12.20
N ASP A 194 10.03 -6.68 -12.52
CA ASP A 194 8.60 -6.50 -12.74
C ASP A 194 7.85 -6.06 -11.46
N VAL A 195 6.66 -5.50 -11.65
CA VAL A 195 5.85 -4.93 -10.55
C VAL A 195 5.47 -5.97 -9.49
N THR A 196 5.22 -7.22 -9.89
CA THR A 196 4.80 -8.29 -8.97
C THR A 196 5.96 -8.71 -8.07
N THR A 197 7.15 -8.90 -8.63
CA THR A 197 8.38 -9.21 -7.88
C THR A 197 8.73 -8.08 -6.92
N ARG A 198 8.66 -6.83 -7.38
CA ARG A 198 8.89 -5.66 -6.52
C ARG A 198 7.90 -5.59 -5.36
N ARG A 199 6.61 -5.85 -5.59
CA ARG A 199 5.60 -5.88 -4.52
C ARG A 199 5.91 -6.98 -3.50
N ARG A 200 6.34 -8.16 -3.95
CA ARG A 200 6.78 -9.26 -3.05
C ARG A 200 7.99 -8.86 -2.21
N LEU A 201 8.98 -8.20 -2.81
CA LEU A 201 10.16 -7.70 -2.09
C LEU A 201 9.81 -6.63 -1.04
N VAL A 202 8.88 -5.71 -1.35
CA VAL A 202 8.39 -4.73 -0.35
C VAL A 202 7.67 -5.42 0.80
N LYS A 203 6.81 -6.43 0.51
CA LYS A 203 6.15 -7.22 1.56
C LYS A 203 7.17 -7.96 2.42
N ALA A 204 8.14 -8.64 1.81
CA ALA A 204 9.21 -9.33 2.51
C ALA A 204 10.02 -8.37 3.39
N HIS A 205 10.37 -7.19 2.88
CA HIS A 205 11.04 -6.14 3.64
C HIS A 205 10.25 -5.79 4.92
N ALA A 206 8.96 -5.49 4.78
CA ALA A 206 8.10 -5.10 5.90
C ALA A 206 7.98 -6.22 6.95
N ILE A 207 7.74 -7.46 6.51
CA ILE A 207 7.61 -8.62 7.40
C ILE A 207 8.90 -8.86 8.19
N LEU A 208 10.04 -8.86 7.51
CA LEU A 208 11.34 -9.07 8.15
C LEU A 208 11.66 -7.95 9.14
N MET A 209 11.33 -6.68 8.83
CA MET A 209 11.53 -5.57 9.76
C MET A 209 10.64 -5.70 11.01
N VAL A 210 9.37 -6.07 10.84
CA VAL A 210 8.44 -6.28 11.97
C VAL A 210 8.95 -7.39 12.89
N LEU A 211 9.30 -8.56 12.34
CA LEU A 211 9.80 -9.67 13.16
C LEU A 211 11.11 -9.33 13.85
N ALA A 212 12.05 -8.68 13.15
CA ALA A 212 13.31 -8.26 13.73
C ALA A 212 13.09 -7.26 14.88
N TRP A 213 12.44 -6.14 14.58
CA TRP A 213 12.32 -5.01 15.51
C TRP A 213 11.31 -5.24 16.62
N PHE A 214 10.21 -5.94 16.39
CA PHE A 214 9.11 -6.05 17.37
C PHE A 214 9.03 -7.40 18.08
N PHE A 215 9.85 -8.38 17.68
CA PHE A 215 9.95 -9.65 18.41
C PHE A 215 11.38 -9.97 18.86
N PHE A 216 12.33 -10.14 17.93
CA PHE A 216 13.68 -10.60 18.27
C PHE A 216 14.48 -9.59 19.10
N ILE A 217 14.47 -8.31 18.73
CA ILE A 217 15.16 -7.25 19.49
C ILE A 217 14.55 -7.08 20.91
N PRO A 218 13.22 -6.98 21.08
CA PRO A 218 12.57 -7.01 22.40
C PRO A 218 12.92 -8.24 23.23
N THR A 219 12.97 -9.42 22.61
CA THR A 219 13.37 -10.66 23.31
C THR A 219 14.77 -10.52 23.90
N ALA A 220 15.73 -10.03 23.11
CA ALA A 220 17.08 -9.80 23.59
C ALA A 220 17.15 -8.78 24.74
N PHE A 221 16.33 -7.73 24.67
CA PHE A 221 16.21 -6.72 25.72
C PHE A 221 15.63 -7.30 27.02
N LEU A 222 14.52 -8.02 26.94
CA LEU A 222 13.80 -8.56 28.10
C LEU A 222 14.66 -9.56 28.88
N PHE A 223 15.35 -10.48 28.19
CA PHE A 223 16.26 -11.42 28.83
C PHE A 223 17.43 -10.71 29.50
N ALA A 224 18.04 -9.74 28.83
CA ALA A 224 19.15 -8.98 29.38
C ALA A 224 18.72 -8.05 30.53
N ARG A 225 17.49 -7.56 30.57
CA ARG A 225 17.06 -6.63 31.62
C ARG A 225 16.50 -7.34 32.85
N PHE A 226 15.61 -8.31 32.65
CA PHE A 226 14.78 -8.86 33.72
C PHE A 226 15.17 -10.28 34.15
N LEU A 227 15.79 -11.07 33.27
CA LEU A 227 16.03 -12.49 33.52
C LEU A 227 17.48 -12.85 33.88
N LYS A 228 18.36 -11.86 34.09
CA LYS A 228 19.75 -12.13 34.55
C LYS A 228 19.80 -12.92 35.86
N ALA A 229 18.95 -12.56 36.83
CA ALA A 229 18.94 -13.17 38.15
C ALA A 229 18.22 -14.54 38.16
N ALA A 230 17.18 -14.70 37.34
CA ALA A 230 16.38 -15.92 37.28
C ALA A 230 17.19 -17.15 36.85
N PHE A 231 18.22 -16.96 36.02
CA PHE A 231 19.04 -18.03 35.47
C PHE A 231 20.49 -18.02 36.00
N ARG A 232 20.72 -17.52 37.22
CA ARG A 232 22.02 -17.69 37.90
C ARG A 232 22.30 -19.18 38.05
N GLY A 233 23.36 -19.67 37.38
CA GLY A 233 23.78 -21.08 37.41
C GLY A 233 23.53 -21.86 36.11
N VAL A 234 22.58 -21.42 35.28
CA VAL A 234 22.29 -22.08 33.98
C VAL A 234 23.23 -21.52 32.92
N LYS A 235 24.20 -22.34 32.50
CA LYS A 235 25.26 -21.96 31.56
C LYS A 235 25.35 -22.91 30.36
N PRO A 236 24.40 -22.86 29.41
CA PRO A 236 24.53 -23.63 28.18
C PRO A 236 25.80 -23.17 27.42
N CYS A 237 26.68 -24.12 27.10
CA CYS A 237 27.98 -23.84 26.51
C CYS A 237 28.88 -22.91 27.36
N GLY A 238 28.81 -23.00 28.69
CA GLY A 238 29.69 -22.28 29.61
C GLY A 238 29.37 -20.79 29.81
N VAL A 239 28.35 -20.26 29.14
CA VAL A 239 27.95 -18.85 29.18
C VAL A 239 26.54 -18.71 29.77
N ALA A 240 26.30 -17.68 30.58
CA ALA A 240 25.01 -17.46 31.22
C ALA A 240 23.86 -17.40 30.19
N LEU A 241 22.76 -18.12 30.46
CA LEU A 241 21.62 -18.27 29.54
C LEU A 241 21.09 -16.93 29.02
N TRP A 242 20.89 -15.93 29.88
CA TRP A 242 20.40 -14.61 29.47
C TRP A 242 21.28 -13.96 28.41
N PHE A 243 22.60 -14.18 28.48
CA PHE A 243 23.56 -13.60 27.55
C PHE A 243 23.58 -14.36 26.23
N GLN A 244 23.37 -15.68 26.27
CA GLN A 244 23.18 -16.48 25.05
C GLN A 244 21.92 -16.09 24.31
N VAL A 245 20.77 -16.01 24.99
CA VAL A 245 19.51 -15.57 24.37
C VAL A 245 19.65 -14.16 23.82
N HIS A 246 20.25 -13.24 24.58
CA HIS A 246 20.51 -11.88 24.10
C HIS A 246 21.34 -11.85 22.80
N ARG A 247 22.41 -12.65 22.71
CA ARG A 247 23.26 -12.70 21.51
C ARG A 247 22.54 -13.34 20.33
N VAL A 248 21.91 -14.50 20.54
CA VAL A 248 21.23 -15.25 19.47
C VAL A 248 20.06 -14.45 18.92
N SER A 249 19.20 -13.89 19.77
CA SER A 249 18.07 -13.08 19.33
C SER A 249 18.51 -11.81 18.58
N ASN A 250 19.56 -11.11 19.05
CA ASN A 250 20.11 -9.97 18.29
C ASN A 250 20.71 -10.40 16.94
N LEU A 251 21.40 -11.55 16.89
CA LEU A 251 21.99 -12.04 15.65
C LEU A 251 20.92 -12.39 14.61
N ILE A 252 19.84 -13.07 15.03
CA ILE A 252 18.69 -13.36 14.16
C ILE A 252 18.04 -12.06 13.69
N GLY A 253 17.81 -11.10 14.61
CA GLY A 253 17.25 -9.79 14.28
C GLY A 253 18.10 -9.03 13.26
N ILE A 254 19.42 -8.97 13.45
CA ILE A 254 20.34 -8.32 12.52
C ILE A 254 20.35 -9.03 11.16
N ALA A 255 20.36 -10.36 11.13
CA ALA A 255 20.29 -11.11 9.88
C ALA A 255 19.01 -10.80 9.09
N MET A 256 17.86 -10.74 9.77
CA MET A 256 16.59 -10.31 9.18
C MET A 256 16.63 -8.87 8.67
N MET A 257 17.24 -7.95 9.43
CA MET A 257 17.42 -6.56 9.02
C MET A 257 18.29 -6.42 7.76
N VAL A 258 19.40 -7.17 7.67
CA VAL A 258 20.27 -7.20 6.49
C VAL A 258 19.51 -7.74 5.27
N ALA A 259 18.84 -8.89 5.42
CA ALA A 259 18.02 -9.47 4.35
C ALA A 259 16.94 -8.49 3.88
N SER A 260 16.24 -7.85 4.83
CA SER A 260 15.21 -6.86 4.56
C SER A 260 15.74 -5.62 3.84
N PHE A 261 16.92 -5.13 4.22
CA PHE A 261 17.58 -4.01 3.56
C PHE A 261 17.95 -4.34 2.12
N VAL A 262 18.46 -5.56 1.87
CA VAL A 262 18.73 -6.05 0.52
C VAL A 262 17.44 -6.13 -0.31
N CYS A 263 16.33 -6.63 0.26
CA CYS A 263 15.04 -6.69 -0.45
C CYS A 263 14.60 -5.31 -0.96
N ILE A 264 14.68 -4.27 -0.12
CA ILE A 264 14.25 -2.92 -0.52
C ILE A 264 15.22 -2.26 -1.49
N LEU A 265 16.53 -2.46 -1.34
CA LEU A 265 17.52 -1.98 -2.31
C LEU A 265 17.30 -2.59 -3.70
N VAL A 266 17.15 -3.91 -3.77
CA VAL A 266 16.88 -4.62 -5.02
C VAL A 266 15.55 -4.16 -5.63
N CYS A 267 14.49 -4.01 -4.82
CA CYS A 267 13.19 -3.51 -5.29
C CYS A 267 13.27 -2.09 -5.90
N LYS A 268 14.23 -1.27 -5.43
CA LYS A 268 14.42 0.12 -5.86
C LYS A 268 15.55 0.27 -6.89
N ASP A 269 16.09 -0.84 -7.41
CA ASP A 269 17.33 -0.90 -8.22
C ASP A 269 18.47 -0.08 -7.64
N TRP A 270 18.72 -0.22 -6.34
CA TRP A 270 19.83 0.45 -5.66
C TRP A 270 19.74 2.00 -5.70
N ARG A 271 18.58 2.55 -6.06
CA ARG A 271 18.36 4.00 -6.08
C ARG A 271 18.04 4.52 -4.68
N TRP A 272 18.67 5.65 -4.33
CA TRP A 272 18.39 6.36 -3.08
C TRP A 272 16.99 6.95 -3.07
N THR A 273 16.22 6.68 -2.01
CA THR A 273 14.86 7.21 -1.80
C THR A 273 14.73 8.16 -0.60
N GLY A 274 15.85 8.48 0.07
CA GLY A 274 15.89 9.39 1.22
C GLY A 274 15.94 10.87 0.83
N PRO A 275 16.33 11.74 1.78
CA PRO A 275 16.47 13.18 1.55
C PRO A 275 17.32 13.49 0.31
N GLY A 276 16.88 14.47 -0.48
CA GLY A 276 17.53 14.85 -1.75
C GLY A 276 17.16 13.97 -2.96
N SER A 277 16.32 12.94 -2.78
CA SER A 277 15.75 12.18 -3.90
C SER A 277 14.45 12.80 -4.41
N SER A 278 13.99 12.35 -5.59
CA SER A 278 12.69 12.72 -6.17
C SER A 278 11.50 11.98 -5.52
N SER A 279 11.66 11.41 -4.31
CA SER A 279 10.63 10.61 -3.63
C SER A 279 9.66 11.51 -2.84
N LYS A 280 8.46 11.01 -2.50
CA LYS A 280 7.53 11.74 -1.61
C LYS A 280 8.17 12.00 -0.25
N TYR A 281 7.84 13.13 0.38
CA TYR A 281 8.40 13.57 1.66
C TYR A 281 8.43 12.45 2.73
N TRP A 282 7.29 11.81 3.00
CA TRP A 282 7.21 10.74 3.99
C TRP A 282 8.03 9.49 3.64
N THR A 283 8.25 9.22 2.35
CA THR A 283 9.17 8.17 1.90
C THR A 283 10.63 8.53 2.19
N GLN A 284 10.99 9.80 2.02
CA GLN A 284 12.34 10.29 2.33
C GLN A 284 12.63 10.15 3.83
N ILE A 285 11.69 10.60 4.67
CA ILE A 285 11.82 10.52 6.13
C ILE A 285 11.84 9.07 6.62
N HIS A 286 10.96 8.21 6.11
CA HIS A 286 11.00 6.77 6.42
C HIS A 286 12.37 6.17 6.09
N THR A 287 12.90 6.45 4.90
CA THR A 287 14.21 5.95 4.45
C THR A 287 15.33 6.44 5.38
N LEU A 288 15.30 7.72 5.77
CA LEU A 288 16.29 8.30 6.68
C LEU A 288 16.26 7.66 8.07
N LEU A 289 15.09 7.62 8.71
CA LEU A 289 14.94 7.08 10.06
C LEU A 289 15.26 5.58 10.10
N GLY A 290 14.79 4.83 9.10
CA GLY A 290 15.08 3.41 8.96
C GLY A 290 16.57 3.14 8.77
N LEU A 291 17.25 3.90 7.90
CA LEU A 291 18.69 3.72 7.67
C LEU A 291 19.53 4.07 8.91
N ILE A 292 19.24 5.18 9.60
CA ILE A 292 19.96 5.52 10.83
C ILE A 292 19.75 4.42 11.88
N SER A 293 18.51 3.93 12.03
CA SER A 293 18.20 2.83 12.94
C SER A 293 19.01 1.56 12.62
N LEU A 294 19.08 1.18 11.33
CA LEU A 294 19.86 0.02 10.88
C LEU A 294 21.35 0.18 11.15
N ILE A 295 21.93 1.35 10.85
CA ILE A 295 23.35 1.64 11.11
C ILE A 295 23.64 1.49 12.61
N LEU A 296 22.82 2.10 13.46
CA LEU A 296 22.98 1.99 14.91
C LEU A 296 22.90 0.53 15.36
N ALA A 297 21.93 -0.25 14.87
CA ALA A 297 21.79 -1.67 15.21
C ALA A 297 22.99 -2.52 14.73
N TRP A 298 23.48 -2.30 13.51
CA TRP A 298 24.61 -3.04 12.96
C TRP A 298 25.94 -2.71 13.63
N LEU A 299 26.11 -1.48 14.14
CA LEU A 299 27.28 -1.08 14.90
C LEU A 299 27.33 -1.67 16.32
N GLN A 300 26.19 -2.08 16.89
CA GLN A 300 26.13 -2.64 18.25
C GLN A 300 27.02 -3.87 18.50
N PRO A 301 27.02 -4.92 17.64
CA PRO A 301 27.91 -6.06 17.83
C PRO A 301 29.39 -5.67 17.71
N PHE A 302 29.77 -4.78 16.80
CA PHE A 302 31.15 -4.30 16.68
C PHE A 302 31.57 -3.50 17.92
N GLY A 303 30.72 -2.58 18.39
CA GLY A 303 30.93 -1.88 19.65
C GLY A 303 31.05 -2.84 20.83
N SER A 304 30.31 -3.96 20.80
CA SER A 304 30.39 -5.01 21.82
C SER A 304 31.70 -5.81 21.80
N LEU A 305 32.51 -5.75 20.73
CA LEU A 305 33.86 -6.32 20.72
C LEU A 305 34.83 -5.48 21.56
N LEU A 306 34.58 -4.17 21.68
CA LEU A 306 35.35 -3.24 22.52
C LEU A 306 34.96 -3.31 24.01
N ARG A 307 34.17 -4.31 24.39
CA ARG A 307 33.63 -4.49 25.73
C ARG A 307 34.75 -4.88 26.71
N CYS A 308 35.11 -3.95 27.58
CA CYS A 308 36.10 -4.14 28.65
C CYS A 308 35.70 -5.20 29.69
N ALA A 309 36.65 -5.68 30.50
CA ALA A 309 36.41 -6.70 31.53
C ALA A 309 35.31 -6.30 32.55
N PRO A 310 34.62 -7.26 33.20
CA PRO A 310 33.49 -6.98 34.09
C PRO A 310 33.77 -6.00 35.24
N VAL A 311 35.01 -5.95 35.73
CA VAL A 311 35.43 -5.13 36.89
C VAL A 311 36.08 -3.81 36.46
N HIS A 312 36.28 -3.58 35.15
CA HIS A 312 36.97 -2.40 34.63
C HIS A 312 36.15 -1.10 34.85
N PRO A 313 36.74 0.05 35.21
CA PRO A 313 36.00 1.29 35.48
C PRO A 313 35.17 1.79 34.29
N LEU A 314 35.70 1.68 33.06
CA LEU A 314 34.99 2.05 31.82
C LEU A 314 33.78 1.14 31.50
N ARG A 315 33.56 0.05 32.25
CA ARG A 315 32.44 -0.88 32.04
C ARG A 315 31.09 -0.20 32.19
N ARG A 316 30.98 0.75 33.13
CA ARG A 316 29.75 1.52 33.35
C ARG A 316 29.42 2.38 32.14
N MET A 317 30.41 3.08 31.58
CA MET A 317 30.24 3.86 30.35
C MET A 317 29.81 2.97 29.19
N PHE A 318 30.53 1.87 28.94
CA PHE A 318 30.18 0.91 27.89
C PHE A 318 28.71 0.45 28.01
N ASN A 319 28.28 0.04 29.20
CA ASN A 319 26.91 -0.46 29.40
C ASN A 319 25.85 0.61 29.11
N TRP A 320 26.09 1.86 29.52
CA TRP A 320 25.17 2.97 29.27
C TRP A 320 25.15 3.36 27.79
N SER A 321 26.30 3.49 27.15
CA SER A 321 26.40 3.81 25.72
C SER A 321 25.73 2.71 24.87
N HIS A 322 26.07 1.44 25.11
CA HIS A 322 25.46 0.30 24.41
C HIS A 322 23.93 0.29 24.56
N ARG A 323 23.43 0.53 25.78
CA ARG A 323 21.99 0.63 26.06
C ARG A 323 21.35 1.81 25.33
N LEU A 324 21.94 3.00 25.41
CA LEU A 324 21.38 4.22 24.82
C LEU A 324 21.26 4.08 23.31
N ILE A 325 22.32 3.63 22.65
CA ILE A 325 22.32 3.39 21.20
C ILE A 325 21.22 2.39 20.83
N GLY A 326 21.00 1.35 21.63
CA GLY A 326 19.98 0.33 21.37
C GLY A 326 18.56 0.89 21.50
N VAL A 327 18.30 1.70 22.52
CA VAL A 327 17.01 2.37 22.73
C VAL A 327 16.73 3.38 21.61
N VAL A 328 17.72 4.19 21.23
CA VAL A 328 17.60 5.14 20.12
C VAL A 328 17.33 4.42 18.80
N ALA A 329 18.05 3.34 18.51
CA ALA A 329 17.83 2.55 17.30
C ALA A 329 16.39 2.00 17.24
N PHE A 330 15.90 1.43 18.34
CA PHE A 330 14.53 0.91 18.45
C PHE A 330 13.47 2.02 18.30
N ALA A 331 13.68 3.19 18.89
CA ALA A 331 12.77 4.32 18.77
C ALA A 331 12.67 4.83 17.32
N LEU A 332 13.82 4.96 16.63
CA LEU A 332 13.88 5.35 15.22
C LEU A 332 13.21 4.30 14.32
N ALA A 333 13.41 3.01 14.58
CA ALA A 333 12.72 1.94 13.85
C ALA A 333 11.20 2.02 14.03
N THR A 334 10.74 2.23 15.28
CA THR A 334 9.32 2.38 15.60
C THR A 334 8.72 3.57 14.87
N ALA A 335 9.41 4.71 14.84
CA ALA A 335 8.98 5.89 14.09
C ALA A 335 8.91 5.63 12.58
N ALA A 336 9.90 4.95 11.99
CA ALA A 336 9.88 4.58 10.58
C ALA A 336 8.71 3.65 10.23
N THR A 337 8.39 2.69 11.09
CA THR A 337 7.23 1.79 10.93
C THR A 337 5.91 2.54 11.13
N ALA A 338 5.83 3.50 12.06
CA ALA A 338 4.65 4.34 12.26
C ALA A 338 4.36 5.23 11.05
N ILE A 339 5.39 5.80 10.42
CA ILE A 339 5.24 6.51 9.13
C ILE A 339 4.64 5.58 8.07
N THR A 340 5.10 4.33 8.02
CA THR A 340 4.57 3.35 7.06
C THR A 340 3.09 3.08 7.30
N ALA A 341 2.70 2.89 8.57
CA ALA A 341 1.30 2.69 8.96
C ALA A 341 0.40 3.88 8.62
N LEU A 342 0.87 5.12 8.82
CA LEU A 342 0.03 6.31 8.64
C LEU A 342 0.02 6.86 7.21
N GLN A 343 1.13 6.73 6.48
CA GLN A 343 1.35 7.52 5.26
C GLN A 343 1.34 6.67 3.98
N PHE A 344 1.65 5.38 4.06
CA PHE A 344 1.79 4.56 2.85
C PHE A 344 0.47 3.89 2.42
N LYS A 345 -0.65 4.22 3.08
CA LYS A 345 -2.02 3.72 2.78
C LYS A 345 -2.04 2.22 2.46
N ILE A 346 -1.30 1.44 3.25
CA ILE A 346 -1.13 0.00 3.01
C ILE A 346 -2.39 -0.76 3.44
N TRP A 347 -3.09 -0.28 4.48
CA TRP A 347 -4.36 -0.85 4.96
C TRP A 347 -5.46 0.23 4.98
N GLN A 348 -6.73 -0.18 4.90
CA GLN A 348 -7.88 0.73 4.90
C GLN A 348 -8.13 1.39 6.27
N GLN A 349 -7.76 0.71 7.36
CA GLN A 349 -8.00 1.17 8.73
C GLN A 349 -6.72 1.72 9.38
N HIS A 350 -6.39 2.99 9.09
CA HIS A 350 -5.16 3.64 9.54
C HIS A 350 -4.96 3.60 11.08
N GLU A 351 -6.04 3.76 11.85
CA GLU A 351 -5.99 3.77 13.32
C GLU A 351 -5.57 2.41 13.90
N LEU A 352 -6.15 1.32 13.40
CA LEU A 352 -5.79 -0.03 13.83
C LEU A 352 -4.31 -0.33 13.53
N GLN A 353 -3.77 0.18 12.41
CA GLN A 353 -2.36 0.00 12.08
C GLN A 353 -1.45 0.68 13.08
N LEU A 354 -1.78 1.93 13.44
CA LEU A 354 -0.99 2.70 14.38
C LEU A 354 -0.97 2.00 15.74
N VAL A 355 -2.13 1.53 16.22
CA VAL A 355 -2.23 0.77 17.47
C VAL A 355 -1.34 -0.47 17.44
N LEU A 356 -1.39 -1.25 16.37
CA LEU A 356 -0.56 -2.46 16.23
C LEU A 356 0.93 -2.13 16.24
N VAL A 357 1.37 -1.10 15.51
CA VAL A 357 2.78 -0.67 15.44
C VAL A 357 3.29 -0.14 16.79
N LEU A 358 2.44 0.54 17.55
CA LEU A 358 2.83 1.10 18.85
C LEU A 358 2.75 0.08 20.00
N SER A 359 1.92 -0.96 19.87
CA SER A 359 1.70 -1.94 20.94
C SER A 359 2.98 -2.63 21.47
N PRO A 360 4.01 -2.99 20.66
CA PRO A 360 5.25 -3.56 21.20
C PRO A 360 5.97 -2.58 22.14
N SER A 361 6.00 -1.30 21.78
CA SER A 361 6.58 -0.25 22.63
C SER A 361 5.79 -0.08 23.93
N VAL A 362 4.46 -0.09 23.85
CA VAL A 362 3.59 0.00 25.02
C VAL A 362 3.80 -1.21 25.95
N ILE A 363 3.83 -2.44 25.41
CA ILE A 363 4.08 -3.65 26.20
C ILE A 363 5.42 -3.56 26.93
N LEU A 364 6.48 -3.12 26.24
CA LEU A 364 7.81 -2.97 26.84
C LEU A 364 7.84 -1.91 27.94
N ILE A 365 7.22 -0.75 27.71
CA ILE A 365 7.15 0.34 28.71
C ILE A 365 6.36 -0.12 29.93
N THR A 366 5.18 -0.74 29.72
CA THR A 366 4.34 -1.28 30.80
C THR A 366 5.11 -2.29 31.64
N LEU A 367 5.84 -3.22 31.01
CA LEU A 367 6.71 -4.15 31.72
C LEU A 367 7.80 -3.43 32.52
N VAL A 368 8.51 -2.47 31.92
CA VAL A 368 9.56 -1.73 32.62
C VAL A 368 9.01 -1.03 33.86
N VAL A 369 7.87 -0.36 33.72
CA VAL A 369 7.18 0.34 34.81
C VAL A 369 6.76 -0.65 35.90
N LEU A 370 6.10 -1.75 35.52
CA LEU A 370 5.66 -2.78 36.46
C LEU A 370 6.82 -3.40 37.23
N PHE A 371 7.95 -3.67 36.58
CA PHE A 371 9.15 -4.19 37.25
C PHE A 371 9.83 -3.15 38.17
N ILE A 372 9.76 -1.85 37.85
CA ILE A 372 10.21 -0.80 38.76
C ILE A 372 9.35 -0.83 40.04
N PHE A 373 8.02 -0.86 39.89
CA PHE A 373 7.10 -0.95 41.03
C PHE A 373 7.33 -2.21 41.87
N LEU A 374 7.44 -3.38 41.23
CA LEU A 374 7.72 -4.65 41.93
C LEU A 374 9.05 -4.60 42.71
N ASN A 375 10.08 -3.95 42.17
CA ASN A 375 11.35 -3.83 42.90
C ASN A 375 11.21 -2.88 44.09
N SER A 376 10.52 -1.75 43.91
CA SER A 376 10.29 -0.80 45.00
C SER A 376 9.41 -1.36 46.12
N THR A 377 8.47 -2.26 45.82
CA THR A 377 7.67 -2.94 46.85
C THR A 377 8.47 -4.04 47.56
N VAL A 378 9.30 -4.78 46.83
CA VAL A 378 10.17 -5.81 47.40
C VAL A 378 11.24 -5.21 48.31
N ASP A 379 11.90 -4.11 47.90
CA ASP A 379 12.90 -3.44 48.76
C ASP A 379 12.30 -2.98 50.10
N ARG A 380 10.98 -2.70 50.14
CA ARG A 380 10.25 -2.41 51.40
C ARG A 380 9.95 -3.65 52.22
N HIS A 381 9.76 -4.82 51.60
CA HIS A 381 9.32 -6.05 52.25
C HIS A 381 10.47 -7.02 52.61
N ASP A 382 11.62 -6.97 51.91
CA ASP A 382 12.82 -7.75 52.24
C ASP A 382 13.46 -7.29 53.55
N HIS A 383 13.13 -6.08 54.02
CA HIS A 383 13.40 -5.63 55.38
C HIS A 383 12.64 -6.44 56.46
N ASP A 384 11.61 -7.20 56.07
CA ASP A 384 10.67 -7.82 57.01
C ASP A 384 10.69 -9.36 56.95
N LYS A 385 10.81 -10.02 55.77
CA LYS A 385 10.91 -11.51 55.67
C LYS A 385 11.66 -11.99 54.41
N GLY A 386 12.71 -12.79 54.60
CA GLY A 386 13.55 -13.35 53.53
C GLY A 386 12.93 -14.52 52.74
N ASN A 387 12.01 -14.24 51.82
CA ASN A 387 11.42 -15.27 50.95
C ASN A 387 11.58 -14.91 49.45
N GLY A 388 12.66 -15.40 48.81
CA GLY A 388 13.06 -15.02 47.45
C GLY A 388 12.46 -15.84 46.29
N ASP A 389 11.86 -16.99 46.55
CA ASP A 389 11.41 -17.93 45.50
C ASP A 389 10.11 -17.53 44.76
N PRO A 390 9.06 -17.00 45.42
CA PRO A 390 7.83 -16.58 44.73
C PRO A 390 8.07 -15.44 43.73
N LEU A 391 8.95 -14.50 44.07
CA LEU A 391 9.25 -13.34 43.23
C LEU A 391 9.93 -13.72 41.92
N LYS A 392 10.82 -14.73 41.96
CA LYS A 392 11.48 -15.26 40.77
C LYS A 392 10.47 -15.84 39.78
N SER A 393 9.49 -16.59 40.28
CA SER A 393 8.42 -17.19 39.46
C SER A 393 7.56 -16.10 38.79
N ILE A 394 7.12 -15.09 39.55
CA ILE A 394 6.32 -13.98 39.03
C ILE A 394 7.06 -13.23 37.91
N ARG A 395 8.34 -12.90 38.13
CA ARG A 395 9.16 -12.21 37.10
C ARG A 395 9.29 -13.03 35.83
N LEU A 396 9.46 -14.34 35.95
CA LEU A 396 9.58 -15.24 34.81
C LEU A 396 8.28 -15.28 34.00
N SER A 397 7.15 -15.49 34.68
CA SER A 397 5.82 -15.55 34.07
C SER A 397 5.46 -14.26 33.33
N LEU A 398 5.72 -13.09 33.93
CA LEU A 398 5.45 -11.80 33.30
C LEU A 398 6.25 -11.58 32.02
N VAL A 399 7.54 -11.95 32.02
CA VAL A 399 8.38 -11.80 30.82
C VAL A 399 7.91 -12.72 29.71
N PHE A 400 7.61 -14.00 30.01
CA PHE A 400 7.12 -14.93 28.99
C PHE A 400 5.73 -14.56 28.46
N PHE A 401 4.84 -14.06 29.32
CA PHE A 401 3.55 -13.54 28.90
C PHE A 401 3.71 -12.39 27.90
N ALA A 402 4.58 -11.42 28.21
CA ALA A 402 4.84 -10.31 27.30
C ALA A 402 5.52 -10.76 25.99
N LEU A 403 6.42 -11.74 26.04
CA LEU A 403 7.00 -12.34 24.82
C LEU A 403 5.93 -13.00 23.95
N GLY A 404 4.96 -13.70 24.57
CA GLY A 404 3.80 -14.25 23.88
C GLY A 404 2.97 -13.15 23.20
N LEU A 405 2.66 -12.06 23.90
CA LEU A 405 1.95 -10.92 23.32
C LEU A 405 2.71 -10.28 22.15
N LEU A 406 4.02 -10.03 22.33
CA LEU A 406 4.87 -9.46 21.29
C LEU A 406 4.91 -10.35 20.03
N LEU A 407 4.99 -11.68 20.22
CA LEU A 407 4.95 -12.63 19.13
C LEU A 407 3.59 -12.61 18.42
N THR A 408 2.49 -12.67 19.17
CA THR A 408 1.13 -12.65 18.62
C THR A 408 0.87 -11.40 17.80
N VAL A 409 1.23 -10.22 18.32
CA VAL A 409 1.11 -8.95 17.57
C VAL A 409 1.98 -8.98 16.31
N SER A 410 3.22 -9.45 16.42
CA SER A 410 4.15 -9.49 15.27
C SER A 410 3.69 -10.45 14.18
N ILE A 411 3.15 -11.62 14.56
CA ILE A 411 2.55 -12.59 13.64
C ILE A 411 1.30 -11.98 12.98
N TRP A 412 0.42 -11.36 13.76
CA TRP A 412 -0.78 -10.71 13.25
C TRP A 412 -0.43 -9.65 12.20
N MET A 413 0.51 -8.75 12.51
CA MET A 413 1.01 -7.76 11.56
C MET A 413 1.62 -8.40 10.32
N THR A 414 2.36 -9.50 10.48
CA THR A 414 2.96 -10.24 9.37
C THR A 414 1.90 -10.83 8.43
N VAL A 415 0.84 -11.43 8.98
CA VAL A 415 -0.29 -11.96 8.21
C VAL A 415 -0.98 -10.84 7.44
N LEU A 416 -1.26 -9.70 8.09
CA LEU A 416 -1.84 -8.53 7.44
C LEU A 416 -0.98 -8.00 6.29
N LEU A 417 0.35 -7.99 6.45
CA LEU A 417 1.29 -7.59 5.39
C LEU A 417 1.37 -8.62 4.24
N ALA A 418 1.31 -9.90 4.57
CA ALA A 418 1.42 -11.00 3.61
C ALA A 418 0.19 -11.08 2.71
N ASP A 419 -1.00 -11.12 3.31
CA ASP A 419 -2.25 -11.28 2.58
C ASP A 419 -2.63 -9.96 1.90
N GLY A 420 -2.42 -8.82 2.57
CA GLY A 420 -3.20 -7.62 2.30
C GLY A 420 -4.67 -7.89 2.61
N TYR A 421 -5.44 -6.90 3.04
CA TYR A 421 -6.89 -7.14 3.10
C TYR A 421 -7.36 -7.51 1.69
N LYS A 422 -7.92 -8.72 1.51
CA LYS A 422 -8.91 -8.93 0.46
C LYS A 422 -9.89 -7.79 0.68
N ASN A 423 -10.11 -6.95 -0.33
CA ASN A 423 -11.20 -5.99 -0.28
C ASN A 423 -12.43 -6.83 0.09
N VAL A 424 -12.91 -6.66 1.33
CA VAL A 424 -14.18 -7.26 1.73
C VAL A 424 -15.21 -6.55 0.84
N PRO A 425 -16.10 -7.31 0.20
CA PRO A 425 -16.99 -6.83 -0.86
C PRO A 425 -17.74 -5.55 -0.50
#